data_AF-R6BQB8-F1
#
_entry.id   AF-R6BQB8-F1
#
_cell.length_a   1.000
_cell.length_b   1.000
_cell.length_c   1.000
_cell.angle_alpha   90.00
_cell.angle_beta   90.00
_cell.angle_gamma   90.00
#
_symmetry.space_group_name_H-M   'P 1'
#
loop_
_entity.id
_entity.type
_entity.pdbx_description
1 polymer ?
#
loop_
_entity_poly.entity_id
_entity_poly.type
_entity_poly.pdbx_seq_one_letter_code
_entity_poly.pdbx_strand_id
1 'polypeptide(L)'
;MDKIQSSFTVFFEDPFWVGIFERRQPHKGQDLLTAAKVTFGAQPTDAQVYVYLLEHYHQLRFSPPVDAKRPHAVHNPKRMQRQIQRSLRCQGGSTKSQQALALMRQQDHRHKQ
;
A
#
# COMPACT_ATOMS: atom_id res chain seq x y z
N MET A 1 -7.00 -9.23 20.68
CA MET A 1 -6.89 -9.52 19.24
C MET A 1 -6.09 -8.42 18.60
N ASP A 2 -4.97 -8.78 17.97
CA ASP A 2 -4.18 -7.83 17.19
C ASP A 2 -4.95 -7.43 15.93
N LYS A 3 -5.11 -6.12 15.71
CA LYS A 3 -5.90 -5.60 14.59
C LYS A 3 -5.04 -5.46 13.34
N ILE A 4 -5.26 -6.36 12.39
CA ILE A 4 -4.74 -6.23 11.03
C ILE A 4 -5.63 -5.23 10.28
N GLN A 5 -5.01 -4.30 9.56
CA GLN A 5 -5.70 -3.37 8.67
C GLN A 5 -5.13 -3.50 7.26
N SER A 6 -6.01 -3.60 6.27
CA SER A 6 -5.62 -3.70 4.87
C SER A 6 -6.39 -2.69 4.02
N SER A 7 -5.77 -2.22 2.94
CA SER A 7 -6.41 -1.37 1.93
C SER A 7 -5.80 -1.63 0.56
N PHE A 8 -6.63 -1.56 -0.48
CA PHE A 8 -6.18 -1.64 -1.87
C PHE A 8 -6.54 -0.33 -2.58
N THR A 9 -5.55 0.32 -3.17
CA THR A 9 -5.74 1.61 -3.86
C THR A 9 -5.36 1.45 -5.32
N VAL A 10 -6.31 1.71 -6.21
CA VAL A 10 -6.12 1.70 -7.67
C VAL A 10 -6.04 3.12 -8.18
N PHE A 11 -5.06 3.39 -9.04
CA PHE A 11 -4.80 4.71 -9.60
C PHE A 11 -4.06 4.56 -10.94
N PHE A 12 -4.07 5.63 -11.72
CA PHE A 12 -3.34 5.69 -12.97
C PHE A 12 -1.90 6.17 -12.73
N GLU A 13 -0.92 5.40 -13.21
CA GLU A 13 0.51 5.73 -13.24
C GLU A 13 0.96 5.49 -14.68
N ASP A 14 1.14 6.57 -15.46
CA ASP A 14 1.36 6.50 -16.90
C ASP A 14 2.41 5.45 -17.29
N PRO A 15 2.13 4.53 -18.23
CA PRO A 15 0.91 4.41 -19.05
C PRO A 15 -0.15 3.43 -18.50
N PHE A 16 -0.04 2.97 -17.26
CA PHE A 16 -0.80 1.84 -16.74
C PHE A 16 -1.67 2.16 -15.53
N TRP A 17 -2.74 1.40 -15.38
CA TRP A 17 -3.45 1.32 -14.11
C TRP A 17 -2.71 0.40 -13.14
N VAL A 18 -2.48 0.92 -11.94
CA VAL A 18 -1.69 0.28 -10.89
C VAL A 18 -2.53 0.17 -9.63
N GLY A 19 -2.45 -1.00 -8.98
CA GLY A 19 -3.00 -1.26 -7.67
C GLY A 19 -1.90 -1.38 -6.62
N ILE A 20 -2.08 -0.75 -5.46
CA ILE A 20 -1.19 -0.89 -4.30
C ILE A 20 -1.98 -1.49 -3.15
N PHE A 21 -1.57 -2.67 -2.72
CA PHE A 21 -2.11 -3.34 -1.55
C PHE A 21 -1.26 -2.98 -0.34
N GLU A 22 -1.86 -2.35 0.66
CA GLU A 22 -1.24 -2.03 1.94
C GLU A 22 -1.77 -2.96 3.02
N ARG A 23 -0.88 -3.57 3.82
CA ARG A 23 -1.23 -4.35 5.00
C ARG A 23 -0.45 -3.87 6.20
N ARG A 24 -1.16 -3.49 7.26
CA ARG A 24 -0.61 -3.09 8.56
C ARG A 24 -0.88 -4.15 9.61
N GLN A 25 0.16 -4.54 10.32
CA GLN A 25 0.11 -5.52 11.40
C GLN A 25 0.97 -5.05 12.58
N PRO A 26 0.45 -5.15 13.82
CA PRO A 26 1.27 -4.90 14.99
C PRO A 26 2.30 -6.03 15.17
N HIS A 27 3.53 -5.67 15.52
CA HIS A 27 4.59 -6.61 15.87
C HIS A 27 5.52 -6.00 16.92
N LYS A 28 5.63 -6.64 18.08
CA LYS A 28 6.50 -6.21 19.20
C LYS A 28 6.40 -4.70 19.53
N GLY A 29 5.17 -4.17 19.57
CA GLY A 29 4.90 -2.76 19.88
C GLY A 29 5.13 -1.78 18.71
N GLN A 30 5.41 -2.27 17.50
CA GLN A 30 5.54 -1.46 16.28
C GLN A 30 4.38 -1.76 15.33
N ASP A 31 3.93 -0.77 14.56
CA ASP A 31 3.00 -0.97 13.45
C ASP A 31 3.81 -1.20 12.17
N LEU A 32 3.92 -2.45 11.75
CA LEU A 32 4.64 -2.80 10.53
C LEU A 32 3.71 -2.70 9.32
N LEU A 33 4.17 -2.01 8.27
CA LEU A 33 3.52 -1.93 6.98
C LEU A 33 4.28 -2.78 5.96
N THR A 34 3.53 -3.61 5.24
CA THR A 34 3.99 -4.29 4.02
C THR A 34 3.11 -3.86 2.85
N ALA A 35 3.70 -3.70 1.66
CA ALA A 35 2.97 -3.30 0.47
C ALA A 35 3.26 -4.23 -0.72
N ALA A 36 2.27 -4.43 -1.59
CA ALA A 36 2.43 -5.12 -2.87
C ALA A 36 1.91 -4.24 -4.01
N LYS A 37 2.64 -4.21 -5.14
CA LYS A 37 2.24 -3.51 -6.37
C LYS A 37 1.69 -4.53 -7.38
N VAL A 38 0.58 -4.17 -8.00
CA VAL A 38 -0.08 -4.89 -9.10
C VAL A 38 -0.22 -3.92 -10.26
N THR A 39 0.07 -4.36 -11.48
CA THR A 39 -0.12 -3.56 -12.69
C THR A 39 -1.20 -4.23 -13.55
N PHE A 40 -2.32 -3.54 -13.77
CA PHE A 40 -3.47 -4.02 -14.55
C PHE A 40 -3.35 -3.68 -16.05
N GLY A 41 -2.56 -2.67 -16.39
CA GLY A 41 -2.49 -2.16 -17.76
C GLY A 41 -3.64 -1.21 -18.06
N ALA A 42 -4.79 -1.75 -18.46
CA ALA A 42 -6.02 -0.98 -18.67
C ALA A 42 -6.76 -0.69 -17.36
N GLN A 43 -7.71 0.26 -17.38
CA GLN A 43 -8.52 0.57 -16.21
C GLN A 43 -9.35 -0.65 -15.81
N PRO A 44 -9.14 -1.23 -14.62
CA PRO A 44 -9.95 -2.35 -14.18
C PRO A 44 -11.30 -1.83 -13.67
N THR A 45 -12.35 -2.62 -13.83
CA THR A 45 -13.62 -2.42 -13.14
C THR A 45 -13.50 -2.87 -11.67
N ASP A 46 -14.37 -2.38 -10.81
CA ASP A 46 -14.39 -2.80 -9.40
C ASP A 46 -14.57 -4.33 -9.23
N ALA A 47 -15.37 -4.95 -10.10
CA ALA A 47 -15.55 -6.39 -10.13
C ALA A 47 -14.25 -7.12 -10.52
N GLN A 48 -13.52 -6.62 -11.52
CA GLN A 48 -12.22 -7.18 -11.92
C GLN A 48 -11.19 -7.05 -10.80
N VAL A 49 -11.16 -5.91 -10.10
CA VAL A 49 -10.30 -5.71 -8.92
C VAL A 49 -10.62 -6.74 -7.84
N TYR A 50 -11.91 -6.94 -7.55
CA TYR A 50 -12.35 -7.88 -6.52
C TYR A 50 -11.97 -9.32 -6.85
N VAL A 51 -12.29 -9.80 -8.06
CA VAL A 51 -11.94 -11.15 -8.53
C VAL A 51 -10.42 -11.34 -8.52
N TYR A 52 -9.66 -10.38 -9.02
CA TYR A 52 -8.20 -10.45 -9.02
C TYR A 52 -7.65 -10.63 -7.60
N LEU A 53 -8.15 -9.87 -6.62
CA LEU A 53 -7.73 -10.01 -5.24
C LEU A 53 -8.07 -11.39 -4.68
N LEU A 54 -9.26 -11.94 -4.95
CA LEU A 54 -9.62 -13.27 -4.48
C LEU A 54 -8.71 -14.36 -5.04
N GLU A 55 -8.41 -14.31 -6.34
CA GLU A 55 -7.66 -15.36 -7.02
C GLU A 55 -6.15 -15.26 -6.79
N HIS A 56 -5.62 -14.03 -6.68
CA HIS A 56 -4.17 -13.79 -6.69
C HIS A 56 -3.60 -13.30 -5.35
N TYR A 57 -4.40 -13.12 -4.29
CA TYR A 57 -3.90 -12.61 -3.01
C TYR A 57 -2.69 -13.38 -2.48
N HIS A 58 -2.73 -14.71 -2.56
CA HIS A 58 -1.63 -15.58 -2.10
C HIS A 58 -0.35 -15.46 -2.94
N GLN A 59 -0.47 -14.94 -4.17
CA GLN A 59 0.63 -14.74 -5.10
C GLN A 59 1.21 -13.33 -5.00
N LEU A 60 0.56 -12.42 -4.26
CA LEU A 60 1.04 -11.06 -4.08
C LEU A 60 2.39 -11.05 -3.37
N ARG A 61 3.39 -10.50 -4.06
CA ARG A 61 4.74 -10.34 -3.54
C ARG A 61 4.80 -9.08 -2.68
N PHE A 62 4.66 -9.27 -1.36
CA PHE A 62 4.77 -8.19 -0.39
C PHE A 62 6.23 -7.75 -0.19
N SER A 63 6.40 -6.45 -0.01
CA SER A 63 7.65 -5.83 0.39
C SER A 63 8.08 -6.29 1.78
N PRO A 64 9.37 -6.11 2.14
CA PRO A 64 9.80 -6.19 3.52
C PRO A 64 8.98 -5.23 4.42
N PRO A 65 8.77 -5.57 5.69
CA PRO A 65 8.05 -4.72 6.61
C PRO A 65 8.84 -3.43 6.89
N VAL A 66 8.14 -2.29 6.86
CA VAL A 66 8.67 -0.99 7.29
C VAL A 66 7.89 -0.46 8.48
N ASP A 67 8.57 0.23 9.40
CA ASP A 67 7.90 0.88 10.53
C ASP A 67 7.01 2.03 10.02
N ALA A 68 5.71 1.88 10.30
CA ALA A 68 4.64 2.79 9.92
C ALA A 68 3.81 3.15 11.15
N LYS A 69 4.46 3.67 12.19
CA LYS A 69 3.81 4.26 13.37
C LYS A 69 2.56 5.05 12.98
N ARG A 70 1.40 4.59 13.45
CA ARG A 70 0.15 5.34 13.29
C ARG A 70 0.29 6.65 14.07
N PRO A 71 0.04 7.81 13.43
CA PRO A 71 -0.25 9.01 14.20
C PRO A 71 -1.49 8.72 15.05
N HIS A 72 -1.48 9.11 16.32
CA HIS A 72 -2.69 9.10 17.13
C HIS A 72 -3.84 9.76 16.37
N ALA A 73 -5.05 9.21 16.48
CA ALA A 73 -6.23 9.72 15.82
C ALA A 73 -6.46 11.19 16.22
N VAL A 74 -6.05 12.11 15.36
CA VAL A 74 -6.18 13.54 15.65
C VAL A 74 -7.64 13.91 15.45
N HIS A 75 -8.33 14.19 16.55
CA HIS A 75 -9.76 14.53 16.57
C HIS A 75 -10.10 15.85 15.88
N ASN A 76 -9.11 16.67 15.49
CA ASN A 76 -9.36 17.96 14.85
C ASN A 76 -9.81 17.79 13.38
N PRO A 77 -11.05 18.20 13.03
CA PRO A 77 -11.60 18.05 11.67
C PRO A 77 -10.72 18.70 10.59
N LYS A 78 -10.09 19.84 10.88
CA LYS A 78 -9.20 20.54 9.94
C LYS A 78 -7.96 19.72 9.59
N ARG A 79 -7.42 18.98 10.56
CA ARG A 79 -6.24 18.12 10.33
C ARG A 79 -6.61 16.87 9.53
N MET A 80 -7.78 16.30 9.81
CA MET A 80 -8.34 15.18 9.04
C MET A 80 -8.56 15.57 7.57
N GLN A 81 -9.19 16.72 7.31
CA GLN A 81 -9.41 17.22 5.95
C GLN A 81 -8.10 17.44 5.18
N ARG A 82 -7.08 18.02 5.83
CA ARG A 82 -5.73 18.16 5.24
C ARG A 82 -5.04 16.82 4.95
N GLN A 83 -5.37 15.77 5.70
CA GLN A 83 -4.81 14.44 5.46
C GLN A 83 -5.51 13.76 4.26
N ILE A 84 -6.84 13.87 4.18
CA ILE A 84 -7.65 13.41 3.03
C ILE A 84 -7.19 14.11 1.74
N GLN A 85 -7.04 15.44 1.76
CA GLN A 85 -6.56 16.18 0.60
C GLN A 85 -5.13 15.79 0.20
N ARG A 86 -4.26 15.49 1.17
CA ARG A 86 -2.91 14.98 0.88
C ARG A 86 -2.94 13.60 0.25
N SER A 87 -3.76 12.68 0.77
CA SER A 87 -3.89 11.35 0.16
C SER A 87 -4.45 11.41 -1.26
N LEU A 88 -5.36 12.35 -1.55
CA LEU A 88 -5.88 12.54 -2.91
C LEU A 88 -4.83 13.11 -3.88
N ARG A 89 -3.87 13.91 -3.39
CA ARG A 89 -2.75 14.44 -4.20
C ARG A 89 -1.64 13.41 -4.41
N CYS A 90 -1.44 12.51 -3.47
CA CYS A 90 -0.51 11.40 -3.63
C CYS A 90 -1.15 10.33 -4.52
N GLN A 91 -0.85 10.37 -5.81
CA GLN A 91 -1.19 9.28 -6.72
C GLN A 91 -0.37 8.05 -6.29
N GLY A 92 -1.03 7.04 -5.72
CA GLY A 92 -0.44 5.71 -5.59
C GLY A 92 -0.10 5.16 -4.23
N GLY A 93 -1.05 5.26 -3.28
CA GLY A 93 -0.90 4.70 -1.95
C GLY A 93 -0.13 5.64 -1.00
N SER A 94 0.16 5.18 0.21
CA SER A 94 0.86 6.01 1.20
C SER A 94 2.36 6.14 0.91
N THR A 95 2.98 7.22 1.38
CA THR A 95 4.44 7.43 1.31
C THR A 95 5.22 6.26 1.93
N LYS A 96 4.66 5.61 2.94
CA LYS A 96 5.26 4.43 3.58
C LYS A 96 5.26 3.21 2.67
N SER A 97 4.22 3.03 1.85
CA SER A 97 4.19 1.96 0.83
C SER A 97 5.18 2.21 -0.29
N GLN A 98 5.32 3.46 -0.73
CA GLN A 98 6.35 3.82 -1.71
C GLN A 98 7.77 3.53 -1.17
N GLN A 99 8.02 3.85 0.10
CA GLN A 99 9.28 3.50 0.78
C GLN A 99 9.48 1.99 0.86
N ALA A 100 8.45 1.22 1.23
CA ALA A 100 8.53 -0.24 1.35
C ALA A 100 8.82 -0.91 -0.01
N LEU A 101 8.17 -0.47 -1.07
CA LEU A 101 8.42 -0.94 -2.44
C LEU A 101 9.78 -0.51 -2.98
N ALA A 102 10.29 0.67 -2.59
CA ALA A 102 11.65 1.08 -2.92
C ALA A 102 12.70 0.17 -2.25
N LEU A 103 12.50 -0.17 -0.97
CA LEU A 103 13.39 -1.08 -0.24
C LEU A 103 13.43 -2.47 -0.88
N MET A 104 12.26 -2.99 -1.27
CA MET A 104 12.14 -4.25 -1.99
C MET A 104 12.93 -4.24 -3.30
N ARG A 105 12.80 -3.18 -4.11
CA ARG A 105 13.58 -3.03 -5.36
C ARG A 105 15.08 -3.02 -5.11
N GLN A 106 15.55 -2.33 -4.07
CA GLN A 106 16.97 -2.28 -3.73
C GLN A 106 17.53 -3.65 -3.34
N GLN A 107 16.77 -4.45 -2.58
CA GLN A 107 17.19 -5.80 -2.19
C GLN A 107 17.30 -6.74 -3.39
N ASP A 108 16.34 -6.68 -4.32
CA ASP A 108 16.38 -7.47 -5.56
C ASP A 108 17.60 -7.16 -6.43
N HIS A 109 18.05 -5.91 -6.47
CA HIS A 109 19.24 -5.51 -7.22
C HIS A 109 20.52 -6.05 -6.57
N ARG A 110 20.58 -6.10 -5.23
CA ARG A 110 21.75 -6.62 -4.50
C ARG A 110 21.88 -8.14 -4.58
N HIS A 111 20.78 -8.89 -4.64
CA HIS A 111 20.80 -10.35 -4.79
C HIS A 111 21.11 -10.84 -6.21
N LYS A 112 21.12 -9.95 -7.21
CA LYS A 112 21.42 -10.29 -8.60
C LYS A 112 22.89 -10.03 -9.01
N GLN A 113 23.73 -9.53 -8.10
CA GLN A 113 25.19 -9.39 -8.28
C GLN A 113 25.92 -10.52 -7.57
#